data_AF-A0A261TYP2-F1
#
_entry.id   AF-A0A261TYP2-F1
#
_cell.length_a   1.000
_cell.length_b   1.000
_cell.length_c   1.000
_cell.angle_alpha   90.00
_cell.angle_beta   90.00
_cell.angle_gamma   90.00
#
_symmetry.space_group_name_H-M   'P 1'
#
loop_
_entity.id
_entity.type
_entity.pdbx_description
1 polymer ?
#
loop_
_entity_poly.entity_id
_entity_poly.type
_entity_poly.pdbx_seq_one_letter_code
_entity_poly.pdbx_strand_id
1 'polypeptide(L)'
;MEIDLSRLVSEPSATGLHNVSGESTGRIPNDDFFSAVVNGSNEEVAGMFQRGGVELTAINDAHGQTPLHMAIAMGHNEIAKTILAHCGDDPQVLDASDRQGYTPLMRAAALENVDLMQALVKAGASRPNRKDVRDELSSMEKQAIKMSAVLIEAKGDLNAALEIAVSENMNNAAILFANKGADPASLLQRVAEQAGTGHTHDAALASRAGNAVLLLSNILRQDRFSGQGALEAVLDSVVRSGNVRAVKTVLIGDPDETPLFKHYAESNELTEVTTLLKAGAIADDALWDLAEDETLTNPEKEMRLRVLITAEKNLKAEADAAGSVTPSYRSASIAGLADTAMERAVSEMYDQGKTNEARLLIQAGAPGGHLLMDRCQKGDFRAVKSILHLGADFITTMNELMAQRRQSDANVLALALSAVRDEKIAARK
;
A
#
# COMPACT_ATOMS: atom_id res chain seq x y z
N MET A 1 22.92 1.60 -40.69
CA MET A 1 23.17 1.00 -42.00
C MET A 1 22.77 -0.45 -41.86
N GLU A 2 21.62 -0.79 -42.44
CA GLU A 2 20.96 -2.10 -42.37
C GLU A 2 21.88 -3.22 -42.89
N ILE A 3 21.82 -4.39 -42.27
CA ILE A 3 22.42 -5.61 -42.79
C ILE A 3 21.29 -6.44 -43.38
N ASP A 4 21.33 -6.57 -44.71
CA ASP A 4 20.36 -7.28 -45.55
C ASP A 4 20.58 -8.81 -45.46
N LEU A 5 19.55 -9.55 -45.06
CA LEU A 5 19.53 -10.99 -44.79
C LEU A 5 19.19 -11.84 -46.04
N SER A 6 19.18 -11.26 -47.24
CA SER A 6 18.77 -11.94 -48.48
C SER A 6 19.76 -12.97 -49.08
N ARG A 7 20.87 -13.32 -48.40
CA ARG A 7 21.96 -14.11 -49.01
C ARG A 7 22.11 -15.57 -48.55
N LEU A 8 21.17 -16.12 -47.78
CA LEU A 8 21.28 -17.48 -47.23
C LEU A 8 20.55 -18.58 -48.00
N VAL A 9 20.09 -18.33 -49.23
CA VAL A 9 19.58 -19.41 -50.10
C VAL A 9 20.60 -19.67 -51.20
N SER A 10 21.36 -20.76 -51.06
CA SER A 10 22.09 -21.39 -52.16
C SER A 10 21.73 -22.88 -52.17
N GLU A 11 21.11 -23.30 -53.27
CA GLU A 11 20.73 -24.68 -53.57
C GLU A 11 21.95 -25.62 -53.66
N PRO A 12 21.79 -26.94 -53.45
CA PRO A 12 22.89 -27.88 -53.50
C PRO A 12 23.15 -28.35 -54.95
N SER A 13 24.40 -28.20 -55.40
CA SER A 13 24.90 -28.85 -56.60
C SER A 13 25.10 -30.35 -56.36
N ALA A 14 24.42 -31.17 -57.16
CA ALA A 14 24.61 -32.62 -57.20
C ALA A 14 25.95 -32.99 -57.86
N THR A 15 26.81 -33.75 -57.16
CA THR A 15 27.75 -34.73 -57.75
C THR A 15 28.30 -35.65 -56.67
N GLY A 16 28.25 -36.98 -56.89
CA GLY A 16 29.17 -37.92 -56.26
C GLY A 16 28.52 -39.06 -55.46
N LEU A 17 28.21 -40.14 -56.16
CA LEU A 17 27.90 -41.45 -55.58
C LEU A 17 29.09 -41.99 -54.77
N HIS A 18 28.92 -42.18 -53.47
CA HIS A 18 29.52 -43.32 -52.76
C HIS A 18 28.63 -43.75 -51.59
N ASN A 19 28.11 -44.96 -51.72
CA ASN A 19 27.36 -45.68 -50.72
C ASN A 19 28.30 -46.07 -49.56
N VAL A 20 28.11 -45.46 -48.39
CA VAL A 20 28.57 -46.00 -47.11
C VAL A 20 27.38 -45.96 -46.14
N SER A 21 26.99 -47.16 -45.73
CA SER A 21 26.01 -47.51 -44.71
C SER A 21 26.05 -46.62 -43.47
N GLY A 22 24.87 -46.13 -43.06
CA GLY A 22 24.62 -45.52 -41.76
C GLY A 22 24.26 -44.04 -41.87
N GLU A 23 23.01 -43.75 -42.22
CA GLU A 23 22.41 -42.46 -41.88
C GLU A 23 22.38 -42.35 -40.35
N SER A 24 23.46 -41.86 -39.74
CA SER A 24 23.37 -41.23 -38.43
C SER A 24 22.55 -39.97 -38.66
N THR A 25 21.25 -40.08 -38.53
CA THR A 25 20.37 -38.92 -38.44
C THR A 25 21.04 -37.96 -37.46
N GLY A 26 21.23 -36.70 -37.85
CA GLY A 26 21.84 -35.68 -36.98
C GLY A 26 20.96 -35.32 -35.78
N ARG A 27 20.18 -36.27 -35.26
CA ARG A 27 19.25 -36.15 -34.16
C ARG A 27 19.97 -36.56 -32.88
N ILE A 28 19.92 -35.67 -31.90
CA ILE A 28 20.48 -35.92 -30.59
C ILE A 28 19.55 -36.90 -29.86
N PRO A 29 20.06 -37.99 -29.25
CA PRO A 29 19.22 -38.91 -28.49
C PRO A 29 18.44 -38.17 -27.38
N ASN A 30 17.15 -38.47 -27.24
CA ASN A 30 16.31 -37.80 -26.24
C ASN A 30 16.87 -37.98 -24.82
N ASP A 31 17.36 -39.17 -24.48
CA ASP A 31 17.93 -39.48 -23.15
C ASP A 31 19.16 -38.62 -22.83
N ASP A 32 20.00 -38.34 -23.83
CA ASP A 32 21.17 -37.47 -23.69
C ASP A 32 20.74 -36.02 -23.42
N PHE A 33 19.73 -35.53 -24.16
CA PHE A 33 19.19 -34.19 -23.95
C PHE A 33 18.48 -34.06 -22.59
N PHE A 34 17.66 -35.03 -22.21
CA PHE A 34 17.02 -35.09 -20.89
C PHE A 34 18.05 -35.13 -19.77
N SER A 35 19.13 -35.91 -19.90
CA SER A 35 20.20 -35.96 -18.90
C SER A 35 20.91 -34.61 -18.74
N ALA A 36 21.24 -33.94 -19.85
CA ALA A 36 21.84 -32.61 -19.81
C ALA A 36 20.93 -31.56 -19.13
N VAL A 37 19.62 -31.62 -19.42
CA VAL A 37 18.61 -30.78 -18.77
C VAL A 37 18.51 -31.07 -17.28
N VAL A 38 18.43 -32.34 -16.87
CA VAL A 38 18.35 -32.72 -15.44
C VAL A 38 19.60 -32.29 -14.67
N ASN A 39 20.78 -32.47 -15.27
CA ASN A 39 22.06 -32.11 -14.68
C ASN A 39 22.28 -30.58 -14.57
N GLY A 40 21.43 -29.76 -15.19
CA GLY A 40 21.57 -28.30 -15.13
C GLY A 40 22.73 -27.75 -15.96
N SER A 41 23.20 -28.51 -16.95
CA SER A 41 24.40 -28.16 -17.72
C SER A 41 24.08 -27.18 -18.87
N ASN A 42 24.07 -25.88 -18.57
CA ASN A 42 23.75 -24.82 -19.54
C ASN A 42 24.61 -24.89 -20.81
N GLU A 43 25.92 -25.13 -20.68
CA GLU A 43 26.86 -25.22 -21.81
C GLU A 43 26.56 -26.43 -22.70
N GLU A 44 26.25 -27.59 -22.10
CA GLU A 44 25.92 -28.80 -22.84
C GLU A 44 24.61 -28.62 -23.62
N VAL A 45 23.58 -28.07 -22.98
CA VAL A 45 22.30 -27.76 -23.63
C VAL A 45 22.49 -26.78 -24.78
N ALA A 46 23.24 -25.70 -24.57
CA ALA A 46 23.53 -24.72 -25.62
C ALA A 46 24.30 -25.35 -26.79
N GLY A 47 25.30 -26.19 -26.50
CA GLY A 47 26.05 -26.94 -27.51
C GLY A 47 25.19 -27.94 -28.27
N MET A 48 24.21 -28.58 -27.61
CA MET A 48 23.24 -29.46 -28.26
C MET A 48 22.34 -28.69 -29.23
N PHE A 49 21.84 -27.51 -28.84
CA PHE A 49 21.07 -26.65 -29.76
C PHE A 49 21.88 -26.18 -30.97
N GLN A 50 23.15 -25.81 -30.79
CA GLN A 50 24.03 -25.40 -31.90
C GLN A 50 24.29 -26.51 -32.91
N ARG A 51 24.39 -27.77 -32.44
CA ARG A 51 24.55 -28.93 -33.33
C ARG A 51 23.28 -29.26 -34.12
N GLY A 52 22.11 -28.79 -33.65
CA GLY A 52 20.81 -29.08 -34.23
C GLY A 52 20.30 -30.49 -33.90
N GLY A 53 19.06 -30.79 -34.29
CA GLY A 53 18.46 -32.11 -34.11
C GLY A 53 17.99 -32.43 -32.69
N VAL A 54 17.76 -31.41 -31.86
CA VAL A 54 17.11 -31.53 -30.54
C VAL A 54 15.60 -31.71 -30.74
N GLU A 55 15.02 -32.73 -30.11
CA GLU A 55 13.58 -32.95 -30.06
C GLU A 55 12.98 -32.34 -28.79
N LEU A 56 12.11 -31.34 -28.93
CA LEU A 56 11.53 -30.62 -27.80
C LEU A 56 10.15 -31.14 -27.38
N THR A 57 9.47 -31.93 -28.22
CA THR A 57 8.18 -32.54 -27.89
C THR A 57 8.32 -33.94 -27.30
N ALA A 58 9.54 -34.45 -27.15
CA ALA A 58 9.80 -35.74 -26.50
C ALA A 58 9.30 -35.71 -25.05
N ILE A 59 8.81 -36.84 -24.55
CA ILE A 59 8.33 -36.97 -23.17
C ILE A 59 9.13 -38.04 -22.43
N ASN A 60 9.35 -37.83 -21.13
CA ASN A 60 9.99 -38.83 -20.30
C ASN A 60 9.02 -39.95 -19.88
N ASP A 61 9.58 -41.12 -19.56
CA ASP A 61 8.80 -42.30 -19.21
C ASP A 61 8.20 -42.26 -17.79
N ALA A 62 8.75 -41.44 -16.88
CA ALA A 62 8.32 -41.39 -15.49
C ALA A 62 7.02 -40.58 -15.32
N HIS A 63 6.97 -39.39 -15.92
CA HIS A 63 5.91 -38.41 -15.68
C HIS A 63 5.29 -37.84 -16.97
N GLY A 64 5.72 -38.30 -18.15
CA GLY A 64 5.28 -37.74 -19.42
C GLY A 64 5.68 -36.28 -19.59
N GLN A 65 6.80 -35.87 -18.99
CA GLN A 65 7.26 -34.49 -18.98
C GLN A 65 8.13 -34.22 -20.20
N THR A 66 7.89 -33.08 -20.85
CA THR A 66 8.79 -32.55 -21.89
C THR A 66 10.09 -32.01 -21.28
N PRO A 67 11.16 -31.77 -22.07
CA PRO A 67 12.37 -31.14 -21.56
C PRO A 67 12.11 -29.80 -20.87
N LEU A 68 11.13 -29.02 -21.34
CA LEU A 68 10.71 -27.77 -20.73
C LEU A 68 10.10 -27.98 -19.33
N HIS A 69 9.25 -29.01 -19.15
CA HIS A 69 8.75 -29.38 -17.82
C HIS A 69 9.88 -29.74 -16.86
N MET A 70 10.86 -30.52 -17.32
CA MET A 70 11.98 -30.94 -16.49
C MET A 70 12.87 -29.76 -16.10
N ALA A 71 13.19 -28.87 -17.03
CA ALA A 71 13.96 -27.66 -16.74
C ALA A 71 13.26 -26.80 -15.67
N ILE A 72 11.94 -26.62 -15.77
CA ILE A 72 11.14 -25.89 -14.78
C ILE A 72 11.13 -26.60 -13.43
N ALA A 73 10.83 -27.91 -13.42
CA ALA A 73 10.71 -28.70 -12.20
C ALA A 73 12.03 -28.79 -11.41
N MET A 74 13.17 -28.76 -12.11
CA MET A 74 14.50 -28.75 -11.51
C MET A 74 14.98 -27.35 -11.13
N GLY A 75 14.22 -26.28 -11.46
CA GLY A 75 14.60 -24.90 -11.19
C GLY A 75 15.67 -24.33 -12.12
N HIS A 76 15.95 -25.00 -13.24
CA HIS A 76 16.97 -24.60 -14.22
C HIS A 76 16.44 -23.53 -15.17
N ASN A 77 16.25 -22.32 -14.62
CA ASN A 77 15.60 -21.20 -15.33
C ASN A 77 16.29 -20.81 -16.64
N GLU A 78 17.62 -20.83 -16.69
CA GLU A 78 18.38 -20.47 -17.90
C GLU A 78 18.26 -21.53 -18.99
N ILE A 79 18.20 -22.81 -18.61
CA ILE A 79 17.90 -23.91 -19.54
C ILE A 79 16.48 -23.74 -20.08
N ALA A 80 15.50 -23.46 -19.22
CA ALA A 80 14.12 -23.24 -19.63
C ALA A 80 14.02 -22.05 -20.62
N LYS A 81 14.66 -20.92 -20.34
CA LYS A 81 14.74 -19.77 -21.26
C LYS A 81 15.43 -20.13 -22.58
N THR A 82 16.49 -20.94 -22.55
CA THR A 82 17.18 -21.42 -23.75
C THR A 82 16.26 -22.27 -24.60
N ILE A 83 15.50 -23.19 -23.99
CA ILE A 83 14.49 -24.01 -24.67
C ILE A 83 13.42 -23.09 -25.29
N LEU A 84 12.91 -22.10 -24.55
CA LEU A 84 11.91 -21.14 -25.06
C LEU A 84 12.41 -20.34 -26.27
N ALA A 85 13.68 -19.94 -26.26
CA ALA A 85 14.27 -19.22 -27.38
C ALA A 85 14.38 -20.06 -28.67
N HIS A 86 14.40 -21.40 -28.55
CA HIS A 86 14.54 -22.31 -29.69
C HIS A 86 13.23 -23.01 -30.09
N CYS A 87 12.22 -23.08 -29.22
CA CYS A 87 10.92 -23.66 -29.57
C CYS A 87 10.00 -22.69 -30.31
N GLY A 88 10.24 -21.37 -30.20
CA GLY A 88 9.31 -20.36 -30.72
C GLY A 88 7.92 -20.50 -30.09
N ASP A 89 6.88 -20.26 -30.88
CA ASP A 89 5.48 -20.30 -30.44
C ASP A 89 4.84 -21.70 -30.60
N ASP A 90 5.63 -22.78 -30.57
CA ASP A 90 5.11 -24.14 -30.79
C ASP A 90 4.23 -24.61 -29.61
N PRO A 91 2.90 -24.76 -29.80
CA PRO A 91 2.00 -25.18 -28.73
C PRO A 91 2.28 -26.62 -28.27
N GLN A 92 2.91 -27.47 -29.09
CA GLN A 92 3.29 -28.84 -28.70
C GLN A 92 4.41 -28.85 -27.66
N VAL A 93 5.10 -27.73 -27.45
CA VAL A 93 6.12 -27.55 -26.41
C VAL A 93 5.58 -26.70 -25.27
N LEU A 94 4.93 -25.59 -25.58
CA LEU A 94 4.48 -24.57 -24.61
C LEU A 94 3.25 -24.99 -23.82
N ASP A 95 2.34 -25.75 -24.45
CA ASP A 95 1.06 -26.16 -23.88
C ASP A 95 0.96 -27.68 -23.70
N ALA A 96 2.08 -28.40 -23.84
CA ALA A 96 2.14 -29.82 -23.56
C ALA A 96 1.68 -30.10 -22.13
N SER A 97 0.81 -31.09 -21.96
CA SER A 97 0.37 -31.54 -20.63
C SER A 97 1.16 -32.77 -20.21
N ASP A 98 1.74 -32.72 -19.01
CA ASP A 98 2.32 -33.92 -18.41
C ASP A 98 1.24 -34.93 -17.95
N ARG A 99 1.64 -36.09 -17.40
CA ARG A 99 0.68 -37.12 -16.94
C ARG A 99 -0.27 -36.67 -15.83
N GLN A 100 0.03 -35.55 -15.17
CA GLN A 100 -0.81 -34.94 -14.15
C GLN A 100 -1.69 -33.82 -14.73
N GLY A 101 -1.57 -33.50 -16.02
CA GLY A 101 -2.32 -32.44 -16.69
C GLY A 101 -1.72 -31.06 -16.50
N TYR A 102 -0.47 -30.95 -16.03
CA TYR A 102 0.20 -29.65 -15.90
C TYR A 102 0.81 -29.24 -17.21
N THR A 103 0.59 -27.99 -17.59
CA THR A 103 1.40 -27.30 -18.60
C THR A 103 2.68 -26.74 -17.97
N PRO A 104 3.71 -26.42 -18.79
CA PRO A 104 4.91 -25.71 -18.32
C PRO A 104 4.58 -24.45 -17.49
N LEU A 105 3.59 -23.66 -17.94
CA LEU A 105 3.16 -22.46 -17.23
C LEU A 105 2.55 -22.76 -15.86
N MET A 106 1.76 -23.84 -15.74
CA MET A 106 1.20 -24.26 -14.46
C MET A 106 2.29 -24.76 -13.50
N ARG A 107 3.34 -25.43 -14.01
CA ARG A 107 4.51 -25.81 -13.19
C ARG A 107 5.26 -24.58 -12.69
N ALA A 108 5.52 -23.60 -13.56
CA ALA A 108 6.17 -22.36 -13.16
C ALA A 108 5.36 -21.59 -12.12
N ALA A 109 4.02 -21.58 -12.26
CA ALA A 109 3.11 -20.98 -11.27
C ALA A 109 3.09 -21.73 -9.93
N ALA A 110 3.14 -23.06 -9.93
CA ALA A 110 3.24 -23.85 -8.70
C ALA A 110 4.56 -23.61 -7.94
N LEU A 111 5.61 -23.19 -8.66
CA LEU A 111 6.90 -22.80 -8.09
C LEU A 111 7.01 -21.29 -7.79
N GLU A 112 5.93 -20.52 -7.99
CA GLU A 112 5.88 -19.06 -7.82
C GLU A 112 6.98 -18.30 -8.60
N ASN A 113 7.41 -18.88 -9.72
CA ASN A 113 8.51 -18.35 -10.53
C ASN A 113 7.98 -17.38 -11.60
N VAL A 114 7.68 -16.15 -11.18
CA VAL A 114 7.08 -15.10 -12.02
C VAL A 114 7.92 -14.79 -13.27
N ASP A 115 9.25 -14.75 -13.16
CA ASP A 115 10.14 -14.44 -14.30
C ASP A 115 9.98 -15.48 -15.42
N LEU A 116 9.88 -16.76 -15.04
CA LEU A 116 9.69 -17.85 -15.98
C LEU A 116 8.26 -17.91 -16.51
N MET A 117 7.26 -17.60 -15.68
CA MET A 117 5.88 -17.44 -16.14
C MET A 117 5.77 -16.32 -17.19
N GLN A 118 6.43 -15.18 -16.99
CA GLN A 118 6.45 -14.09 -17.98
C GLN A 118 7.15 -14.51 -19.28
N ALA A 119 8.26 -15.26 -19.19
CA ALA A 119 8.94 -15.79 -20.37
C ALA A 119 8.04 -16.74 -21.17
N LEU A 120 7.30 -17.62 -20.49
CA LEU A 120 6.34 -18.53 -21.11
C LEU A 120 5.17 -17.78 -21.77
N VAL A 121 4.60 -16.77 -21.10
CA VAL A 121 3.52 -15.95 -21.67
C VAL A 121 4.01 -15.15 -22.88
N LYS A 122 5.25 -14.63 -22.85
CA LYS A 122 5.87 -13.94 -23.99
C LYS A 122 6.15 -14.86 -25.18
N ALA A 123 6.47 -16.13 -24.91
CA ALA A 123 6.61 -17.16 -25.93
C ALA A 123 5.27 -17.67 -26.49
N GLY A 124 4.12 -17.15 -26.01
CA GLY A 124 2.81 -17.50 -26.55
C GLY A 124 2.10 -18.66 -25.84
N ALA A 125 2.54 -19.04 -24.63
CA ALA A 125 1.85 -20.06 -23.83
C ALA A 125 0.37 -19.70 -23.62
N SER A 126 -0.51 -20.66 -23.85
CA SER A 126 -1.96 -20.43 -23.85
C SER A 126 -2.61 -20.77 -22.50
N ARG A 127 -3.90 -20.42 -22.38
CA ARG A 127 -4.64 -20.63 -21.14
C ARG A 127 -4.77 -22.13 -20.87
N PRO A 128 -4.37 -22.62 -19.69
CA PRO A 128 -4.44 -24.04 -19.38
C PRO A 128 -5.89 -24.54 -19.48
N ASN A 129 -6.07 -25.63 -20.22
CA ASN A 129 -7.38 -26.14 -20.56
C ASN A 129 -7.91 -27.04 -19.43
N ARG A 130 -9.11 -26.74 -18.92
CA ARG A 130 -9.66 -27.37 -17.70
C ARG A 130 -9.98 -28.86 -17.87
N LYS A 131 -10.05 -29.36 -19.11
CA LYS A 131 -10.36 -30.77 -19.43
C LYS A 131 -9.18 -31.71 -19.22
N ASP A 132 -7.96 -31.18 -19.18
CA ASP A 132 -6.73 -31.99 -19.04
C ASP A 132 -6.37 -32.25 -17.57
N VAL A 133 -7.08 -31.58 -16.64
CA VAL A 133 -6.77 -31.58 -15.22
C VAL A 133 -7.72 -32.53 -14.48
N ARG A 134 -7.18 -33.45 -13.68
CA ARG A 134 -7.96 -34.44 -12.90
C ARG A 134 -9.03 -33.76 -12.03
N ASP A 135 -10.17 -34.42 -11.82
CA ASP A 135 -11.34 -33.88 -11.10
C ASP A 135 -11.03 -33.41 -9.66
N GLU A 136 -10.01 -33.97 -9.01
CA GLU A 136 -9.57 -33.59 -7.65
C GLU A 136 -8.26 -32.80 -7.68
N LEU A 137 -8.36 -31.49 -7.96
CA LEU A 137 -7.25 -30.56 -7.77
C LEU A 137 -7.11 -30.14 -6.30
N SER A 138 -5.90 -30.20 -5.76
CA SER A 138 -5.54 -29.61 -4.48
C SER A 138 -5.66 -28.07 -4.51
N SER A 139 -5.66 -27.44 -3.34
CA SER A 139 -5.74 -25.98 -3.21
C SER A 139 -4.58 -25.25 -3.90
N MET A 140 -3.36 -25.79 -3.81
CA MET A 140 -2.16 -25.21 -4.44
C MET A 140 -2.26 -25.23 -5.96
N GLU A 141 -2.80 -26.30 -6.52
CA GLU A 141 -2.92 -26.48 -7.96
C GLU A 141 -4.02 -25.57 -8.54
N LYS A 142 -5.13 -25.41 -7.82
CA LYS A 142 -6.16 -24.41 -8.15
C LYS A 142 -5.59 -23.00 -8.14
N GLN A 143 -4.71 -22.69 -7.19
CA GLN A 143 -4.05 -21.38 -7.11
C GLN A 143 -3.10 -21.16 -8.29
N ALA A 144 -2.28 -22.15 -8.64
CA ALA A 144 -1.36 -22.08 -9.79
C ALA A 144 -2.10 -21.86 -11.12
N ILE A 145 -3.24 -22.54 -11.33
CA ILE A 145 -4.09 -22.36 -12.52
C ILE A 145 -4.68 -20.95 -12.59
N LYS A 146 -5.18 -20.43 -11.46
CA LYS A 146 -5.70 -19.07 -11.43
C LYS A 146 -4.60 -18.05 -11.70
N MET A 147 -3.43 -18.25 -11.10
CA MET A 147 -2.29 -17.34 -11.25
C MET A 147 -1.74 -17.32 -12.67
N SER A 148 -1.66 -18.48 -13.35
CA SER A 148 -1.30 -18.55 -14.76
C SER A 148 -2.35 -17.87 -15.66
N ALA A 149 -3.64 -18.05 -15.37
CA ALA A 149 -4.70 -17.37 -16.10
C ALA A 149 -4.62 -15.84 -15.97
N VAL A 150 -4.37 -15.32 -14.77
CA VAL A 150 -4.18 -13.88 -14.53
C VAL A 150 -3.00 -13.34 -15.34
N LEU A 151 -1.86 -14.03 -15.35
CA LEU A 151 -0.68 -13.54 -16.07
C LEU A 151 -0.87 -13.56 -17.60
N ILE A 152 -1.61 -14.54 -18.13
CA ILE A 152 -1.99 -14.58 -19.54
C ILE A 152 -2.92 -13.42 -19.90
N GLU A 153 -3.96 -13.18 -19.08
CA GLU A 153 -4.91 -12.07 -19.29
C GLU A 153 -4.20 -10.72 -19.26
N ALA A 154 -3.23 -10.58 -18.35
CA ALA A 154 -2.34 -9.43 -18.26
C ALA A 154 -1.25 -9.38 -19.34
N LYS A 155 -1.17 -10.36 -20.25
CA LYS A 155 -0.14 -10.46 -21.29
C LYS A 155 1.29 -10.37 -20.76
N GLY A 156 1.52 -10.87 -19.54
CA GLY A 156 2.81 -10.83 -18.87
C GLY A 156 3.16 -9.49 -18.20
N ASP A 157 2.29 -8.48 -18.25
CA ASP A 157 2.46 -7.23 -17.51
C ASP A 157 2.11 -7.43 -16.02
N LEU A 158 3.07 -7.17 -15.14
CA LEU A 158 2.87 -7.39 -13.70
C LEU A 158 1.93 -6.38 -13.03
N ASN A 159 1.83 -5.17 -13.56
CA ASN A 159 0.91 -4.15 -13.04
C ASN A 159 -0.53 -4.49 -13.40
N ALA A 160 -0.77 -4.91 -14.64
CA ALA A 160 -2.08 -5.41 -15.05
C ALA A 160 -2.43 -6.72 -14.30
N ALA A 161 -1.46 -7.61 -14.10
CA ALA A 161 -1.66 -8.84 -13.33
C ALA A 161 -2.00 -8.55 -11.86
N LEU A 162 -1.33 -7.56 -11.24
CA LEU A 162 -1.64 -7.10 -9.89
C LEU A 162 -3.07 -6.56 -9.81
N GLU A 163 -3.48 -5.73 -10.77
CA GLU A 163 -4.83 -5.15 -10.82
C GLU A 163 -5.92 -6.24 -10.91
N ILE A 164 -5.76 -7.21 -11.80
CA ILE A 164 -6.68 -8.36 -11.93
C ILE A 164 -6.67 -9.21 -10.66
N ALA A 165 -5.50 -9.48 -10.08
CA ALA A 165 -5.39 -10.28 -8.85
C ALA A 165 -6.11 -9.61 -7.68
N VAL A 166 -6.01 -8.29 -7.55
CA VAL A 166 -6.71 -7.53 -6.52
C VAL A 166 -8.23 -7.55 -6.76
N SER A 167 -8.70 -7.36 -8.00
CA SER A 167 -10.14 -7.40 -8.31
C SER A 167 -10.78 -8.77 -8.04
N GLU A 168 -10.03 -9.84 -8.29
CA GLU A 168 -10.46 -11.23 -8.07
C GLU A 168 -10.22 -11.74 -6.63
N ASN A 169 -9.77 -10.88 -5.71
CA ASN A 169 -9.41 -11.22 -4.31
C ASN A 169 -8.37 -12.35 -4.20
N MET A 170 -7.41 -12.39 -5.13
CA MET A 170 -6.30 -13.34 -5.13
C MET A 170 -5.11 -12.81 -4.33
N ASN A 171 -5.27 -12.70 -3.00
CA ASN A 171 -4.29 -12.06 -2.12
C ASN A 171 -2.85 -12.58 -2.31
N ASN A 172 -2.67 -13.91 -2.37
CA ASN A 172 -1.34 -14.51 -2.54
C ASN A 172 -0.70 -14.11 -3.89
N ALA A 173 -1.49 -14.06 -4.96
CA ALA A 173 -0.98 -13.67 -6.28
C ALA A 173 -0.64 -12.16 -6.32
N ALA A 174 -1.48 -11.31 -5.72
CA ALA A 174 -1.21 -9.88 -5.61
C ALA A 174 0.09 -9.59 -4.83
N ILE A 175 0.28 -10.27 -3.68
CA ILE A 175 1.51 -10.18 -2.90
C ILE A 175 2.72 -10.64 -3.72
N LEU A 176 2.59 -11.76 -4.45
CA LEU A 176 3.67 -12.28 -5.29
C LEU A 176 4.05 -11.31 -6.41
N PHE A 177 3.08 -10.75 -7.13
CA PHE A 177 3.34 -9.80 -8.23
C PHE A 177 3.99 -8.51 -7.72
N ALA A 178 3.51 -7.98 -6.59
CA ALA A 178 4.15 -6.83 -5.93
C ALA A 178 5.61 -7.13 -5.56
N ASN A 179 5.88 -8.30 -4.96
CA ASN A 179 7.23 -8.71 -4.58
C ASN A 179 8.18 -8.96 -5.78
N LYS A 180 7.63 -9.07 -6.99
CA LYS A 180 8.35 -9.33 -8.24
C LYS A 180 8.43 -8.12 -9.17
N GLY A 181 7.99 -6.94 -8.72
CA GLY A 181 8.20 -5.67 -9.43
C GLY A 181 6.94 -5.03 -10.00
N ALA A 182 5.74 -5.51 -9.65
CA ALA A 182 4.54 -4.70 -9.83
C ALA A 182 4.56 -3.48 -8.88
N ASP A 183 3.88 -2.40 -9.27
CA ASP A 183 3.75 -1.16 -8.52
C ASP A 183 2.41 -1.08 -7.78
N PRO A 184 2.35 -1.52 -6.51
CA PRO A 184 1.15 -1.42 -5.69
C PRO A 184 0.79 0.03 -5.31
N ALA A 185 1.73 0.97 -5.31
CA ALA A 185 1.48 2.36 -4.91
C ALA A 185 0.64 3.09 -5.97
N SER A 186 1.04 3.00 -7.24
CA SER A 186 0.27 3.56 -8.35
C SER A 186 -1.13 2.94 -8.45
N LEU A 187 -1.27 1.63 -8.16
CA LEU A 187 -2.57 0.99 -8.12
C LEU A 187 -3.42 1.48 -6.95
N LEU A 188 -2.82 1.59 -5.75
CA LEU A 188 -3.52 2.08 -4.55
C LEU A 188 -4.05 3.50 -4.77
N GLN A 189 -3.25 4.39 -5.34
CA GLN A 189 -3.68 5.75 -5.67
C GLN A 189 -4.89 5.75 -6.62
N ARG A 190 -4.82 5.01 -7.73
CA ARG A 190 -5.93 4.92 -8.69
C ARG A 190 -7.21 4.36 -8.05
N VAL A 191 -7.09 3.30 -7.24
CA VAL A 191 -8.21 2.68 -6.54
C VAL A 191 -8.85 3.65 -5.54
N ALA A 192 -8.04 4.39 -4.78
CA ALA A 192 -8.52 5.38 -3.81
C ALA A 192 -9.25 6.54 -4.51
N GLU A 193 -8.68 7.08 -5.59
CA GLU A 193 -9.28 8.17 -6.36
C GLU A 193 -10.63 7.74 -6.98
N GLN A 194 -10.70 6.55 -7.58
CA GLN A 194 -11.93 6.00 -8.15
C GLN A 194 -13.02 5.74 -7.10
N ALA A 195 -12.64 5.31 -5.89
CA ALA A 195 -13.59 5.17 -4.79
C ALA A 195 -14.19 6.52 -4.36
N GLY A 196 -13.44 7.62 -4.52
CA GLY A 196 -13.87 8.95 -4.13
C GLY A 196 -14.88 9.63 -5.08
N THR A 197 -14.91 9.28 -6.38
CA THR A 197 -15.75 9.93 -7.42
C THR A 197 -17.25 9.56 -7.38
N GLY A 198 -17.69 8.90 -6.30
CA GLY A 198 -18.98 8.23 -6.12
C GLY A 198 -20.17 8.74 -6.95
N HIS A 199 -20.46 8.01 -8.03
CA HIS A 199 -21.82 7.75 -8.53
C HIS A 199 -22.32 6.36 -8.11
N THR A 200 -21.57 5.59 -7.32
CA THR A 200 -21.88 4.18 -7.06
C THR A 200 -22.56 4.01 -5.71
N HIS A 201 -23.89 3.88 -5.74
CA HIS A 201 -24.72 3.37 -4.63
C HIS A 201 -24.46 1.88 -4.28
N ASP A 202 -23.42 1.27 -4.83
CA ASP A 202 -23.16 -0.16 -4.69
C ASP A 202 -22.22 -0.43 -3.52
N ALA A 203 -22.80 -0.88 -2.39
CA ALA A 203 -22.07 -1.29 -1.20
C ALA A 203 -21.06 -2.42 -1.47
N ALA A 204 -21.29 -3.25 -2.50
CA ALA A 204 -20.36 -4.32 -2.87
C ALA A 204 -19.08 -3.78 -3.53
N LEU A 205 -19.19 -2.71 -4.33
CA LEU A 205 -18.01 -2.03 -4.90
C LEU A 205 -17.22 -1.29 -3.82
N ALA A 206 -17.91 -0.65 -2.87
CA ALA A 206 -17.25 -0.03 -1.71
C ALA A 206 -16.52 -1.07 -0.83
N SER A 207 -17.11 -2.26 -0.64
CA SER A 207 -16.48 -3.36 0.10
C SER A 207 -15.29 -3.95 -0.66
N ARG A 208 -15.37 -4.10 -1.99
CA ARG A 208 -14.26 -4.56 -2.83
C ARG A 208 -13.11 -3.55 -2.83
N ALA A 209 -13.41 -2.27 -2.98
CA ALA A 209 -12.43 -1.20 -2.89
C ALA A 209 -11.76 -1.15 -1.51
N GLY A 210 -12.53 -1.32 -0.42
CA GLY A 210 -11.99 -1.39 0.93
C GLY A 210 -11.01 -2.57 1.13
N ASN A 211 -11.37 -3.76 0.64
CA ASN A 211 -10.48 -4.93 0.71
C ASN A 211 -9.21 -4.73 -0.14
N ALA A 212 -9.35 -4.13 -1.33
CA ALA A 212 -8.23 -3.81 -2.21
C ALA A 212 -7.27 -2.82 -1.55
N VAL A 213 -7.79 -1.74 -0.97
CA VAL A 213 -6.98 -0.74 -0.27
C VAL A 213 -6.27 -1.37 0.93
N LEU A 214 -6.97 -2.15 1.75
CA LEU A 214 -6.35 -2.82 2.90
C LEU A 214 -5.22 -3.77 2.46
N LEU A 215 -5.42 -4.54 1.40
CA LEU A 215 -4.40 -5.45 0.86
C LEU A 215 -3.18 -4.66 0.34
N LEU A 216 -3.40 -3.62 -0.46
CA LEU A 216 -2.32 -2.82 -1.05
C LEU A 216 -1.55 -2.03 0.01
N SER A 217 -2.23 -1.44 1.00
CA SER A 217 -1.60 -0.80 2.15
C SER A 217 -0.76 -1.79 2.96
N ASN A 218 -1.25 -3.02 3.17
CA ASN A 218 -0.49 -4.06 3.85
C ASN A 218 0.74 -4.53 3.05
N ILE A 219 0.63 -4.60 1.71
CA ILE A 219 1.78 -4.90 0.84
C ILE A 219 2.85 -3.81 0.99
N LEU A 220 2.45 -2.54 0.91
CA LEU A 220 3.35 -1.38 1.01
C LEU A 220 4.02 -1.21 2.38
N ARG A 221 3.48 -1.82 3.44
CA ARG A 221 4.09 -1.83 4.78
C ARG A 221 5.20 -2.85 4.95
N GLN A 222 5.27 -3.86 4.08
CA GLN A 222 6.29 -4.89 4.21
C GLN A 222 7.69 -4.27 4.02
N ASP A 223 8.69 -4.79 4.72
CA ASP A 223 10.04 -4.19 4.85
C ASP A 223 10.74 -3.87 3.52
N ARG A 224 10.33 -4.50 2.42
CA ARG A 224 10.86 -4.20 1.08
C ARG A 224 10.40 -2.86 0.50
N PHE A 225 9.26 -2.35 0.96
CA PHE A 225 8.66 -1.07 0.56
C PHE A 225 8.77 0.00 1.67
N SER A 226 8.98 -0.43 2.92
CA SER A 226 9.07 0.45 4.09
C SER A 226 10.23 1.45 4.06
N GLY A 227 11.21 1.27 3.16
CA GLY A 227 12.30 2.22 2.95
C GLY A 227 12.01 3.35 1.95
N GLN A 228 10.83 3.39 1.31
CA GLN A 228 10.55 4.34 0.21
C GLN A 228 9.47 5.39 0.53
N GLY A 229 8.82 5.33 1.69
CA GLY A 229 7.71 6.24 1.99
C GLY A 229 6.59 6.19 0.95
N ALA A 230 6.42 5.06 0.26
CA ALA A 230 5.48 4.95 -0.85
C ALA A 230 4.03 5.11 -0.39
N LEU A 231 3.69 4.60 0.79
CA LEU A 231 2.37 4.80 1.39
C LEU A 231 2.15 6.27 1.79
N GLU A 232 3.18 6.94 2.32
CA GLU A 232 3.15 8.37 2.64
C GLU A 232 3.00 9.23 1.39
N ALA A 233 3.70 8.89 0.30
CA ALA A 233 3.61 9.58 -0.99
C ALA A 233 2.22 9.42 -1.62
N VAL A 234 1.62 8.22 -1.54
CA VAL A 234 0.23 8.01 -1.98
C VAL A 234 -0.72 8.84 -1.13
N LEU A 235 -0.54 8.85 0.20
CA LEU A 235 -1.39 9.63 1.10
C LEU A 235 -1.23 11.14 0.85
N ASP A 236 -0.01 11.66 0.65
CA ASP A 236 0.26 13.05 0.28
C ASP A 236 -0.46 13.43 -1.02
N SER A 237 -0.28 12.64 -2.09
CA SER A 237 -0.93 12.89 -3.38
C SER A 237 -2.46 12.91 -3.25
N VAL A 238 -3.04 11.95 -2.51
CA VAL A 238 -4.49 11.88 -2.32
C VAL A 238 -5.00 13.04 -1.45
N VAL A 239 -4.24 13.50 -0.46
CA VAL A 239 -4.59 14.68 0.35
C VAL A 239 -4.57 15.94 -0.51
N ARG A 240 -3.52 16.15 -1.32
CA ARG A 240 -3.40 17.30 -2.24
C ARG A 240 -4.51 17.34 -3.30
N SER A 241 -5.10 16.18 -3.64
CA SER A 241 -6.28 16.13 -4.51
C SER A 241 -7.54 16.74 -3.88
N GLY A 242 -7.57 16.95 -2.56
CA GLY A 242 -8.74 17.42 -1.81
C GLY A 242 -9.88 16.40 -1.68
N ASN A 243 -9.67 15.16 -2.13
CA ASN A 243 -10.69 14.11 -2.14
C ASN A 243 -10.77 13.41 -0.78
N VAL A 244 -11.57 13.98 0.13
CA VAL A 244 -11.78 13.45 1.50
C VAL A 244 -12.16 11.96 1.51
N ARG A 245 -12.92 11.49 0.53
CA ARG A 245 -13.31 10.06 0.45
C ARG A 245 -12.13 9.18 0.11
N ALA A 246 -11.31 9.58 -0.87
CA ALA A 246 -10.10 8.86 -1.23
C ALA A 246 -9.11 8.83 -0.05
N VAL A 247 -8.90 9.96 0.64
CA VAL A 247 -8.07 10.01 1.85
C VAL A 247 -8.60 9.03 2.90
N LYS A 248 -9.90 9.07 3.18
CA LYS A 248 -10.54 8.15 4.12
C LYS A 248 -10.36 6.68 3.73
N THR A 249 -10.40 6.35 2.44
CA THR A 249 -10.15 4.96 2.00
C THR A 249 -8.73 4.52 2.31
N VAL A 250 -7.72 5.36 2.06
CA VAL A 250 -6.31 5.04 2.37
C VAL A 250 -6.09 4.93 3.88
N LEU A 251 -6.72 5.81 4.68
CA LEU A 251 -6.68 5.77 6.14
C LEU A 251 -7.29 4.49 6.75
N ILE A 252 -8.14 3.74 6.04
CA ILE A 252 -8.59 2.39 6.50
C ILE A 252 -7.38 1.45 6.67
N GLY A 253 -6.32 1.68 5.91
CA GLY A 253 -5.06 0.98 6.07
C GLY A 253 -4.32 1.31 7.36
N ASP A 254 -4.77 2.30 8.13
CA ASP A 254 -4.18 2.81 9.39
C ASP A 254 -2.74 3.35 9.27
N PRO A 255 -2.35 4.05 8.18
CA PRO A 255 -1.00 4.59 8.00
C PRO A 255 -0.64 5.58 9.11
N ASP A 256 0.65 5.73 9.44
CA ASP A 256 1.06 6.80 10.35
C ASP A 256 0.92 8.16 9.64
N GLU A 257 -0.10 8.93 10.03
CA GLU A 257 -0.38 10.28 9.54
C GLU A 257 0.46 11.38 10.21
N THR A 258 1.15 11.06 11.31
CA THR A 258 1.91 12.03 12.12
C THR A 258 2.96 12.80 11.29
N PRO A 259 3.75 12.15 10.41
CA PRO A 259 4.72 12.86 9.57
C PRO A 259 4.08 13.86 8.61
N LEU A 260 2.90 13.54 8.07
CA LEU A 260 2.17 14.43 7.16
C LEU A 260 1.60 15.64 7.89
N PHE A 261 1.04 15.45 9.09
CA PHE A 261 0.60 16.58 9.91
C PHE A 261 1.75 17.55 10.20
N LYS A 262 2.93 17.03 10.55
CA LYS A 262 4.14 17.87 10.74
C LYS A 262 4.54 18.59 9.46
N HIS A 263 4.60 17.90 8.33
CA HIS A 263 4.97 18.46 7.03
C HIS A 263 4.03 19.58 6.57
N TYR A 264 2.72 19.38 6.70
CA TYR A 264 1.72 20.39 6.32
C TYR A 264 1.70 21.57 7.29
N ALA A 265 1.88 21.32 8.59
CA ALA A 265 2.01 22.38 9.59
C ALA A 265 3.26 23.24 9.36
N GLU A 266 4.38 22.62 8.98
CA GLU A 266 5.62 23.27 8.56
C GLU A 266 5.43 24.24 7.40
N SER A 267 4.69 23.79 6.39
CA SER A 267 4.45 24.54 5.16
C SER A 267 3.25 25.49 5.24
N ASN A 268 2.58 25.56 6.41
CA ASN A 268 1.36 26.34 6.63
C ASN A 268 0.20 25.98 5.67
N GLU A 269 0.10 24.70 5.33
CA GLU A 269 -0.88 24.11 4.40
C GLU A 269 -2.20 23.75 5.12
N LEU A 270 -2.97 24.78 5.50
CA LEU A 270 -4.20 24.63 6.29
C LEU A 270 -5.27 23.76 5.59
N THR A 271 -5.34 23.82 4.26
CA THR A 271 -6.32 23.11 3.44
C THR A 271 -6.12 21.59 3.48
N GLU A 272 -4.87 21.16 3.42
CA GLU A 272 -4.42 19.77 3.43
C GLU A 272 -4.63 19.16 4.83
N VAL A 273 -4.26 19.89 5.89
CA VAL A 273 -4.56 19.52 7.28
C VAL A 273 -6.07 19.36 7.48
N THR A 274 -6.87 20.31 6.99
CA THR A 274 -8.33 20.22 7.10
C THR A 274 -8.89 19.02 6.34
N THR A 275 -8.30 18.67 5.20
CA THR A 275 -8.71 17.51 4.39
C THR A 275 -8.41 16.20 5.11
N LEU A 276 -7.23 16.07 5.72
CA LEU A 276 -6.86 14.93 6.57
C LEU A 276 -7.83 14.74 7.74
N LEU A 277 -8.10 15.81 8.48
CA LEU A 277 -9.02 15.78 9.62
C LEU A 277 -10.46 15.43 9.19
N LYS A 278 -10.94 15.99 8.06
CA LYS A 278 -12.26 15.65 7.48
C LYS A 278 -12.35 14.17 7.08
N ALA A 279 -11.22 13.56 6.71
CA ALA A 279 -11.15 12.14 6.37
C ALA A 279 -11.14 11.22 7.61
N GLY A 280 -10.83 11.77 8.79
CA GLY A 280 -10.84 11.07 10.08
C GLY A 280 -9.46 10.77 10.65
N ALA A 281 -8.39 11.39 10.14
CA ALA A 281 -7.05 11.32 10.73
C ALA A 281 -7.02 12.00 12.12
N ILE A 282 -6.14 11.55 13.00
CA ILE A 282 -6.03 12.02 14.38
C ILE A 282 -4.72 12.81 14.54
N ALA A 283 -4.81 14.06 15.02
CA ALA A 283 -3.65 14.94 15.15
C ALA A 283 -2.95 14.88 16.53
N ASP A 284 -3.44 14.06 17.48
CA ASP A 284 -2.94 13.99 18.86
C ASP A 284 -1.42 13.85 18.95
N ASP A 285 -0.87 12.82 18.29
CA ASP A 285 0.57 12.54 18.30
C ASP A 285 1.37 13.66 17.61
N ALA A 286 0.82 14.26 16.55
CA ALA A 286 1.45 15.37 15.86
C ALA A 286 1.48 16.66 16.72
N LEU A 287 0.41 16.93 17.46
CA LEU A 287 0.35 18.03 18.44
C LEU A 287 1.39 17.82 19.54
N TRP A 288 1.53 16.58 20.02
CA TRP A 288 2.47 16.21 21.07
C TRP A 288 3.91 16.39 20.61
N ASP A 289 4.25 15.78 19.49
CA ASP A 289 5.60 15.82 18.94
C ASP A 289 6.04 17.24 18.58
N LEU A 290 5.16 18.06 17.99
CA LEU A 290 5.48 19.46 17.67
C LEU A 290 5.72 20.31 18.92
N ALA A 291 5.00 20.04 20.02
CA ALA A 291 5.18 20.76 21.27
C ALA A 291 6.51 20.37 21.94
N GLU A 292 6.89 19.09 21.88
CA GLU A 292 8.14 18.59 22.46
C GLU A 292 9.38 18.81 21.59
N ASP A 293 9.23 19.09 20.31
CA ASP A 293 10.34 19.18 19.36
C ASP A 293 11.42 20.19 19.80
N GLU A 294 12.54 19.71 20.33
CA GLU A 294 13.62 20.56 20.84
C GLU A 294 14.37 21.31 19.71
N THR A 295 14.17 20.91 18.45
CA THR A 295 14.82 21.55 17.30
C THR A 295 14.15 22.88 16.92
N LEU A 296 12.92 23.11 17.37
CA LEU A 296 12.12 24.28 17.01
C LEU A 296 12.15 25.36 18.10
N THR A 297 12.19 26.61 17.67
CA THR A 297 11.99 27.75 18.56
C THR A 297 10.51 27.86 18.98
N ASN A 298 10.23 28.46 20.14
CA ASN A 298 8.85 28.65 20.62
C ASN A 298 7.93 29.35 19.59
N PRO A 299 8.37 30.39 18.84
CA PRO A 299 7.56 30.97 17.78
C PRO A 299 7.25 30.02 16.62
N GLU A 300 8.20 29.15 16.25
CA GLU A 300 7.99 28.13 15.20
C GLU A 300 7.01 27.06 15.66
N LYS A 301 7.14 26.59 16.91
CA LYS A 301 6.16 25.69 17.54
C LYS A 301 4.77 26.30 17.53
N GLU A 302 4.65 27.55 18.00
CA GLU A 302 3.37 28.25 18.05
C GLU A 302 2.75 28.38 16.65
N MET A 303 3.54 28.73 15.64
CA MET A 303 3.06 28.83 14.25
C MET A 303 2.54 27.50 13.72
N ARG A 304 3.29 26.40 13.88
CA ARG A 304 2.91 25.07 13.38
C ARG A 304 1.70 24.51 14.13
N LEU A 305 1.68 24.61 15.46
CA LEU A 305 0.55 24.20 16.30
C LEU A 305 -0.72 24.99 15.96
N ARG A 306 -0.59 26.28 15.63
CA ARG A 306 -1.73 27.13 15.25
C ARG A 306 -2.42 26.62 13.99
N VAL A 307 -1.69 26.04 13.02
CA VAL A 307 -2.29 25.45 11.81
C VAL A 307 -3.22 24.30 12.17
N LEU A 308 -2.72 23.33 12.94
CA LEU A 308 -3.47 22.15 13.39
C LEU A 308 -4.71 22.56 14.21
N ILE A 309 -4.51 23.42 15.21
CA ILE A 309 -5.57 23.92 16.10
C ILE A 309 -6.63 24.69 15.31
N THR A 310 -6.22 25.50 14.32
CA THR A 310 -7.17 26.27 13.50
C THR A 310 -8.02 25.34 12.64
N ALA A 311 -7.42 24.30 12.05
CA ALA A 311 -8.14 23.33 11.24
C ALA A 311 -9.19 22.56 12.06
N GLU A 312 -8.83 22.08 13.25
CA GLU A 312 -9.77 21.38 14.15
C GLU A 312 -10.91 22.28 14.62
N LYS A 313 -10.61 23.55 14.96
CA LYS A 313 -11.65 24.53 15.32
C LYS A 313 -12.64 24.80 14.18
N ASN A 314 -12.13 24.97 12.96
CA ASN A 314 -12.98 25.19 11.79
C ASN A 314 -13.88 23.98 11.54
N LEU A 315 -13.33 22.77 11.69
CA LEU A 315 -14.09 21.54 11.55
C LEU A 315 -15.20 21.40 12.61
N LYS A 316 -14.92 21.78 13.85
CA LYS A 316 -15.91 21.85 14.93
C LYS A 316 -17.02 22.86 14.62
N ALA A 317 -16.65 24.08 14.22
CA ALA A 317 -17.63 25.11 13.86
C ALA A 317 -18.53 24.69 12.67
N GLU A 318 -17.96 24.00 11.67
CA GLU A 318 -18.72 23.40 10.57
C GLU A 318 -19.70 22.32 11.08
N ALA A 319 -19.25 21.45 12.01
CA ALA A 319 -20.09 20.41 12.59
C ALA A 319 -21.25 20.96 13.43
N ASP A 320 -21.00 22.00 14.24
CA ASP A 320 -22.00 22.69 15.05
C ASP A 320 -23.03 23.41 14.18
N ALA A 321 -22.58 24.05 13.09
CA ALA A 321 -23.45 24.72 12.12
C ALA A 321 -24.33 23.73 11.32
N ALA A 322 -23.84 22.51 11.09
CA ALA A 322 -24.54 21.48 10.32
C ALA A 322 -25.71 20.81 11.08
N GLY A 323 -25.90 21.09 12.38
CA GLY A 323 -27.14 20.81 13.10
C GLY A 323 -27.70 19.39 12.91
N SER A 324 -26.91 18.34 13.17
CA SER A 324 -27.36 16.95 13.34
C SER A 324 -28.47 16.45 12.39
N VAL A 325 -28.35 16.55 11.06
CA VAL A 325 -29.13 15.68 10.15
C VAL A 325 -28.40 15.43 8.83
N THR A 326 -27.65 14.32 8.74
CA THR A 326 -27.72 13.36 7.62
C THR A 326 -26.91 12.11 7.96
N PRO A 327 -27.56 10.94 8.13
CA PRO A 327 -26.90 9.67 8.43
C PRO A 327 -26.44 9.00 7.13
N SER A 328 -25.35 9.49 6.55
CA SER A 328 -24.56 8.67 5.61
C SER A 328 -23.08 8.92 5.86
N TYR A 329 -22.45 7.93 6.49
CA TYR A 329 -21.02 7.79 6.77
C TYR A 329 -20.45 8.56 7.98
N ARG A 330 -20.94 8.18 9.17
CA ARG A 330 -20.29 8.33 10.49
C ARG A 330 -19.67 9.71 10.75
N SER A 331 -20.56 10.67 10.96
CA SER A 331 -20.44 11.83 11.85
C SER A 331 -20.27 11.48 13.34
N ALA A 332 -20.07 10.21 13.69
CA ALA A 332 -19.88 9.76 15.08
C ALA A 332 -18.41 9.90 15.57
N SER A 333 -17.43 9.95 14.66
CA SER A 333 -16.01 10.13 15.03
C SER A 333 -15.59 11.60 15.02
N ILE A 334 -16.01 12.40 14.03
CA ILE A 334 -15.45 13.74 13.83
C ILE A 334 -15.87 14.72 14.95
N ALA A 335 -17.13 14.67 15.40
CA ALA A 335 -17.60 15.51 16.51
C ALA A 335 -17.14 15.01 17.89
N GLY A 336 -16.87 13.71 18.04
CA GLY A 336 -16.33 13.14 19.28
C GLY A 336 -14.81 13.25 19.41
N LEU A 337 -14.08 13.29 18.29
CA LEU A 337 -12.61 13.39 18.24
C LEU A 337 -12.13 14.86 18.33
N ALA A 338 -12.79 15.81 17.68
CA ALA A 338 -12.34 17.21 17.70
C ALA A 338 -12.49 17.89 19.08
N ASP A 339 -13.48 17.47 19.88
CA ASP A 339 -13.63 17.94 21.28
C ASP A 339 -12.61 17.28 22.22
N THR A 340 -12.13 16.09 21.89
CA THR A 340 -11.26 15.31 22.78
C THR A 340 -9.79 15.49 22.49
N ALA A 341 -9.35 15.61 21.24
CA ALA A 341 -7.93 15.68 20.84
C ALA A 341 -7.16 16.82 21.54
N MET A 342 -7.51 18.08 21.25
CA MET A 342 -6.84 19.25 21.84
C MET A 342 -6.95 19.30 23.37
N GLU A 343 -8.13 19.05 23.91
CA GLU A 343 -8.37 19.13 25.36
C GLU A 343 -7.64 18.01 26.11
N ARG A 344 -7.59 16.81 25.53
CA ARG A 344 -6.83 15.67 26.04
C ARG A 344 -5.34 15.94 25.97
N ALA A 345 -4.82 16.41 24.83
CA ALA A 345 -3.41 16.74 24.69
C ALA A 345 -2.97 17.80 25.73
N VAL A 346 -3.75 18.88 25.88
CA VAL A 346 -3.49 19.92 26.88
C VAL A 346 -3.56 19.37 28.31
N SER A 347 -4.54 18.52 28.62
CA SER A 347 -4.67 17.92 29.96
C SER A 347 -3.56 16.91 30.27
N GLU A 348 -3.24 16.02 29.33
CA GLU A 348 -2.21 14.99 29.48
C GLU A 348 -0.82 15.61 29.63
N MET A 349 -0.46 16.62 28.82
CA MET A 349 0.80 17.35 28.99
C MET A 349 0.90 18.00 30.37
N TYR A 350 -0.18 18.63 30.83
CA TYR A 350 -0.19 19.25 32.15
C TYR A 350 -0.04 18.21 33.27
N ASP A 351 -0.71 17.07 33.18
CA ASP A 351 -0.63 15.96 34.14
C ASP A 351 0.75 15.29 34.15
N GLN A 352 1.45 15.27 33.01
CA GLN A 352 2.84 14.81 32.89
C GLN A 352 3.87 15.88 33.34
N GLY A 353 3.42 17.05 33.80
CA GLY A 353 4.30 18.15 34.24
C GLY A 353 4.92 18.98 33.11
N LYS A 354 4.53 18.73 31.86
CA LYS A 354 4.93 19.43 30.63
C LYS A 354 4.18 20.77 30.49
N THR A 355 4.42 21.63 31.49
CA THR A 355 3.66 22.89 31.65
C THR A 355 3.99 23.91 30.57
N ASN A 356 5.19 23.89 29.97
CA ASN A 356 5.56 24.83 28.90
C ASN A 356 4.95 24.43 27.55
N GLU A 357 4.83 23.13 27.31
CA GLU A 357 4.26 22.51 26.12
C GLU A 357 2.74 22.72 26.10
N ALA A 358 2.08 22.46 27.24
CA ALA A 358 0.66 22.80 27.44
C ALA A 358 0.40 24.31 27.29
N ARG A 359 1.36 25.16 27.69
CA ARG A 359 1.29 26.61 27.49
C ARG A 359 1.32 27.00 26.02
N LEU A 360 2.20 26.39 25.23
CA LEU A 360 2.32 26.64 23.79
C LEU A 360 1.03 26.27 23.05
N LEU A 361 0.40 25.13 23.38
CA LEU A 361 -0.89 24.75 22.81
C LEU A 361 -1.99 25.80 23.08
N ILE A 362 -2.11 26.28 24.32
CA ILE A 362 -3.09 27.31 24.68
C ILE A 362 -2.80 28.63 23.95
N GLN A 363 -1.53 29.04 23.83
CA GLN A 363 -1.12 30.23 23.09
C GLN A 363 -1.42 30.13 21.59
N ALA A 364 -1.20 28.95 21.00
CA ALA A 364 -1.56 28.64 19.62
C ALA A 364 -3.09 28.57 19.41
N GLY A 365 -3.86 28.53 20.51
CA GLY A 365 -5.30 28.72 20.54
C GLY A 365 -6.09 27.51 21.03
N ALA A 366 -5.47 26.46 21.54
CA ALA A 366 -6.19 25.28 22.03
C ALA A 366 -7.21 25.66 23.13
N PRO A 367 -8.40 25.02 23.17
CA PRO A 367 -9.37 25.23 24.24
C PRO A 367 -8.77 24.85 25.60
N GLY A 368 -8.72 25.80 26.53
CA GLY A 368 -8.26 25.59 27.91
C GLY A 368 -9.38 25.41 28.93
N GLY A 369 -10.64 25.43 28.50
CA GLY A 369 -11.81 25.46 29.39
C GLY A 369 -11.99 24.18 30.22
N HIS A 370 -11.88 23.00 29.59
CA HIS A 370 -11.96 21.73 30.29
C HIS A 370 -10.83 21.55 31.32
N LEU A 371 -9.60 21.93 30.97
CA LEU A 371 -8.47 21.93 31.90
C LEU A 371 -8.71 22.91 33.07
N LEU A 372 -9.27 24.11 32.79
CA LEU A 372 -9.67 25.05 33.84
C LEU A 372 -10.69 24.41 34.80
N MET A 373 -11.73 23.74 34.28
CA MET A 373 -12.75 23.09 35.13
C MET A 373 -12.18 21.96 35.99
N ASP A 374 -11.35 21.09 35.41
CA ASP A 374 -10.73 19.98 36.13
C ASP A 374 -9.81 20.50 37.25
N ARG A 375 -9.00 21.53 36.97
CA ARG A 375 -8.13 22.13 37.99
C ARG A 375 -8.91 22.91 39.05
N CYS A 376 -10.01 23.56 38.68
CA CYS A 376 -10.95 24.14 39.65
C CYS A 376 -11.54 23.06 40.57
N GLN A 377 -11.90 21.88 40.04
CA GLN A 377 -12.38 20.74 40.82
C GLN A 377 -11.33 20.25 41.83
N LYS A 378 -10.08 20.19 41.39
CA LYS A 378 -8.93 19.77 42.21
C LYS A 378 -8.49 20.88 43.19
N GLY A 379 -9.06 22.09 43.10
CA GLY A 379 -8.70 23.24 43.94
C GLY A 379 -7.30 23.80 43.65
N ASP A 380 -6.70 23.50 42.50
CA ASP A 380 -5.35 23.94 42.15
C ASP A 380 -5.35 25.39 41.65
N PHE A 381 -5.39 26.32 42.60
CA PHE A 381 -5.42 27.75 42.34
C PHE A 381 -4.25 28.24 41.48
N ARG A 382 -3.05 27.67 41.66
CA ARG A 382 -1.85 28.07 40.91
C ARG A 382 -1.95 27.66 39.44
N ALA A 383 -2.46 26.46 39.18
CA ALA A 383 -2.74 26.00 37.83
C ALA A 383 -3.81 26.87 37.16
N VAL A 384 -4.95 27.07 37.81
CA VAL A 384 -6.06 27.89 37.28
C VAL A 384 -5.59 29.29 36.91
N LYS A 385 -4.82 29.93 37.81
CA LYS A 385 -4.23 31.26 37.55
C LYS A 385 -3.26 31.26 36.36
N SER A 386 -2.41 30.24 36.27
CA SER A 386 -1.44 30.12 35.16
C SER A 386 -2.16 29.93 33.83
N ILE A 387 -3.20 29.10 33.79
CA ILE A 387 -3.99 28.81 32.59
C ILE A 387 -4.74 30.07 32.12
N LEU A 388 -5.28 30.87 33.05
CA LEU A 388 -5.90 32.16 32.73
C LEU A 388 -4.91 33.20 32.17
N HIS A 389 -3.66 33.21 32.65
CA HIS A 389 -2.62 34.11 32.08
C HIS A 389 -2.32 33.80 30.62
N LEU A 390 -2.53 32.57 30.18
CA LEU A 390 -2.30 32.11 28.81
C LEU A 390 -3.46 32.42 27.85
N GLY A 391 -4.57 32.96 28.36
CA GLY A 391 -5.72 33.35 27.55
C GLY A 391 -6.78 32.26 27.40
N ALA A 392 -6.80 31.25 28.28
CA ALA A 392 -7.91 30.31 28.34
C ALA A 392 -9.24 31.05 28.60
N ASP A 393 -10.31 30.59 27.94
CA ASP A 393 -11.60 31.28 27.92
C ASP A 393 -12.32 31.16 29.28
N PHE A 394 -12.16 32.21 30.10
CA PHE A 394 -12.84 32.34 31.37
C PHE A 394 -14.37 32.38 31.23
N ILE A 395 -14.90 33.06 30.21
CA ILE A 395 -16.33 33.36 30.13
C ILE A 395 -17.10 32.07 29.86
N THR A 396 -16.68 31.31 28.85
CA THR A 396 -17.31 30.04 28.49
C THR A 396 -17.22 29.04 29.65
N THR A 397 -16.04 28.91 30.25
CA THR A 397 -15.81 28.03 31.42
C THR A 397 -16.71 28.41 32.61
N MET A 398 -16.82 29.71 32.91
CA MET A 398 -17.64 30.19 34.01
C MET A 398 -19.12 29.90 33.78
N ASN A 399 -19.62 30.11 32.56
CA ASN A 399 -21.01 29.81 32.22
C ASN A 399 -21.35 28.33 32.38
N GLU A 400 -20.46 27.43 31.96
CA GLU A 400 -20.65 25.99 32.11
C GLU A 400 -20.59 25.53 33.57
N LEU A 401 -19.65 26.04 34.38
CA LEU A 401 -19.60 25.73 35.81
C LEU A 401 -20.88 26.16 36.53
N MET A 402 -21.42 27.34 36.18
CA MET A 402 -22.68 27.84 36.71
C MET A 402 -23.87 26.98 36.25
N ALA A 403 -23.90 26.56 34.99
CA ALA A 403 -24.94 25.66 34.47
C ALA A 403 -24.93 24.28 35.17
N GLN A 404 -23.75 23.75 35.48
CA GLN A 404 -23.57 22.50 36.24
C GLN A 404 -23.77 22.66 37.77
N ARG A 405 -24.10 23.87 38.25
CA ARG A 405 -24.25 24.21 39.68
C ARG A 405 -23.00 23.95 40.54
N ARG A 406 -21.80 24.03 39.94
CA ARG A 406 -20.51 23.81 40.61
C ARG A 406 -20.00 25.10 41.26
N GLN A 407 -20.71 25.58 42.29
CA GLN A 407 -20.46 26.90 42.89
C GLN A 407 -19.06 27.03 43.53
N SER A 408 -18.54 25.96 44.14
CA SER A 408 -17.19 25.94 44.71
C SER A 408 -16.12 26.23 43.67
N ASP A 409 -16.26 25.62 42.50
CA ASP A 409 -15.27 25.62 41.43
C ASP A 409 -15.32 26.96 40.68
N ALA A 410 -16.52 27.50 40.48
CA ALA A 410 -16.75 28.85 40.01
C ALA A 410 -16.11 29.92 40.92
N ASN A 411 -16.14 29.73 42.25
CA ASN A 411 -15.46 30.64 43.17
C ASN A 411 -13.93 30.59 43.03
N VAL A 412 -13.35 29.39 42.86
CA VAL A 412 -11.91 29.22 42.60
C VAL A 412 -11.51 29.95 41.31
N LEU A 413 -12.31 29.81 40.25
CA LEU A 413 -12.07 30.45 38.96
C LEU A 413 -12.14 31.98 39.06
N ALA A 414 -13.15 32.52 39.73
CA ALA A 414 -13.32 33.96 39.93
C ALA A 414 -12.18 34.59 40.76
N LEU A 415 -11.74 33.92 41.82
CA LEU A 415 -10.61 34.35 42.64
C LEU A 415 -9.31 34.37 41.84
N ALA A 416 -9.08 33.34 41.02
CA ALA A 416 -7.90 33.25 40.18
C ALA A 416 -7.87 34.38 39.12
N LEU A 417 -9.01 34.71 38.52
CA LEU A 417 -9.12 35.82 37.57
C LEU A 417 -8.82 37.18 38.23
N SER A 418 -9.31 37.41 39.46
CA SER A 418 -8.99 38.64 40.19
C SER A 418 -7.48 38.78 40.40
N ALA A 419 -6.82 37.71 40.82
CA ALA A 419 -5.37 37.72 41.02
C ALA A 419 -4.60 37.99 39.72
N VAL A 420 -5.03 37.42 38.59
CA VAL A 420 -4.47 37.71 37.25
C VAL A 420 -4.63 39.18 36.89
N ARG A 421 -5.81 39.76 37.14
CA ARG A 421 -6.12 41.15 36.84
C ARG A 421 -5.24 42.11 37.66
N ASP A 422 -5.09 41.85 38.95
CA ASP A 422 -4.32 42.70 39.85
C ASP A 422 -2.82 42.71 39.46
N GLU A 423 -2.26 41.57 39.05
CA GLU A 423 -0.89 41.49 38.54
C GLU A 423 -0.69 42.26 37.24
N LYS A 424 -1.62 42.14 36.27
CA LYS A 424 -1.55 42.90 35.01
C LYS A 424 -1.65 44.41 35.24
N ILE A 425 -2.42 44.84 36.23
CA ILE A 425 -2.50 46.26 36.64
C ILE A 425 -1.19 46.71 37.28
N ALA A 426 -0.60 45.88 38.14
CA ALA A 426 0.68 46.17 38.79
C ALA A 426 1.83 46.25 37.79
N ALA A 427 1.88 45.38 36.77
CA ALA A 427 2.93 45.36 35.76
C ALA A 427 2.85 46.52 34.73
N ARG A 428 1.73 47.26 34.71
CA ARG A 428 1.52 48.46 33.84
C ARG A 428 1.85 49.78 34.54
N LYS A 429 2.09 49.74 35.85
CA LYS A 429 2.56 50.88 36.66
C LYS A 429 4.07 50.81 36.75
#